data_AF-A0A2A4W736-F1
#
_entry.id   AF-A0A2A4W736-F1
#
_cell.length_a   1.000
_cell.length_b   1.000
_cell.length_c   1.000
_cell.angle_alpha   90.00
_cell.angle_beta   90.00
_cell.angle_gamma   90.00
#
_symmetry.space_group_name_H-M   'P 1'
#
loop_
_entity.id
_entity.type
_entity.pdbx_description
1 polymer ?
#
loop_
_entity_poly.entity_id
_entity_poly.type
_entity_poly.pdbx_seq_one_letter_code
_entity_poly.pdbx_strand_id
1 'polypeptide(L)'
;MIKHIFLSSLQGALVTTIFQFIVFSFEYDFFYAGLFTLFIFPIAFILCALLGTPLILIKKNYKIPEPYYFMLFVILGAIFGTLSPSIFFGEKISLLDIFYGLGGVVASTSVWFYAHRTNL
;
A
#
# COMPACT_ATOMS: atom_id res chain seq x y z
N MET A 1 7.46 -3.07 -18.86
CA MET A 1 7.59 -3.60 -17.48
C MET A 1 7.86 -2.48 -16.47
N ILE A 2 9.01 -1.79 -16.52
CA ILE A 2 9.36 -0.70 -15.57
C ILE A 2 8.29 0.41 -15.51
N LYS A 3 7.79 0.87 -16.67
CA LYS A 3 6.70 1.87 -16.73
C LYS A 3 5.45 1.42 -15.95
N HIS A 4 5.09 0.14 -16.03
CA HIS A 4 3.91 -0.35 -15.35
C HIS A 4 4.13 -0.58 -13.87
N ILE A 5 5.34 -1.00 -13.46
CA ILE A 5 5.73 -1.04 -12.06
C ILE A 5 5.60 0.36 -11.46
N PHE A 6 6.13 1.37 -12.14
CA PHE A 6 6.03 2.78 -11.72
C PHE A 6 4.57 3.23 -11.60
N LEU A 7 3.74 2.99 -12.63
CA LEU A 7 2.33 3.39 -12.60
C LEU A 7 1.51 2.64 -11.55
N SER A 8 1.76 1.34 -11.36
CA SER A 8 1.11 0.55 -10.31
C SER A 8 1.50 1.05 -8.91
N SER A 9 2.78 1.38 -8.72
CA SER A 9 3.29 1.93 -7.45
C SER A 9 2.74 3.32 -7.19
N LEU A 10 2.59 4.15 -8.23
CA LEU A 10 1.96 5.46 -8.15
C LEU A 10 0.50 5.35 -7.73
N GLN A 11 -0.24 4.41 -8.32
CA GLN A 11 -1.63 4.15 -7.95
C GLN A 11 -1.75 3.68 -6.50
N GLY A 12 -0.94 2.71 -6.09
CA GLY A 12 -0.91 2.22 -4.70
C GLY A 12 -0.56 3.33 -3.71
N ALA A 13 0.42 4.17 -4.04
CA ALA A 13 0.81 5.31 -3.22
C ALA A 13 -0.32 6.33 -3.07
N LEU A 14 -0.99 6.70 -4.18
CA LEU A 14 -2.13 7.62 -4.15
C LEU A 14 -3.25 7.08 -3.26
N VAL A 15 -3.62 5.81 -3.43
CA VAL A 15 -4.67 5.17 -2.63
C VAL A 15 -4.29 5.14 -1.15
N THR A 16 -3.05 4.76 -0.83
CA THR A 16 -2.53 4.73 0.54
C THR A 16 -2.59 6.11 1.17
N THR A 17 -2.15 7.12 0.43
CA THR A 17 -1.99 8.49 0.94
C THR A 17 -3.33 9.17 1.13
N ILE A 18 -4.30 8.94 0.24
CA ILE A 18 -5.69 9.39 0.41
C ILE A 18 -6.31 8.71 1.64
N PHE A 19 -6.10 7.41 1.81
CA PHE A 19 -6.65 6.69 2.95
C PHE A 19 -6.04 7.19 4.27
N GLN A 20 -4.73 7.36 4.33
CA GLN A 20 -4.06 7.91 5.50
C GLN A 20 -4.50 9.35 5.80
N PHE A 21 -4.71 10.18 4.78
CA PHE A 21 -5.26 11.52 4.96
C PHE A 21 -6.62 11.47 5.67
N ILE A 22 -7.51 10.58 5.23
CA ILE A 22 -8.84 10.40 5.84
C ILE A 22 -8.70 9.96 7.30
N VAL A 23 -7.88 8.94 7.57
CA VAL A 23 -7.67 8.43 8.94
C VAL A 23 -7.10 9.51 9.85
N PHE A 24 -6.04 10.20 9.41
CA PHE A 24 -5.37 11.20 10.22
C PHE A 24 -6.23 12.46 10.45
N SER A 25 -7.12 12.79 9.51
CA SER A 25 -8.08 13.90 9.66
C SER A 25 -9.14 13.65 10.73
N PHE A 26 -9.33 12.41 11.21
CA PHE A 26 -10.21 12.14 12.35
C PHE A 26 -9.58 12.54 13.69
N GLU A 27 -8.25 12.57 13.77
CA GLU A 27 -7.52 12.85 15.02
C GLU A 27 -6.89 14.25 15.04
N TYR A 28 -6.57 14.81 13.87
CA TYR A 28 -5.83 16.08 13.74
C TYR A 28 -6.56 17.06 12.83
N ASP A 29 -6.26 18.37 12.99
CA ASP A 29 -6.80 19.39 12.09
C ASP A 29 -6.40 19.12 10.63
N PHE A 30 -7.31 19.49 9.72
CA PHE A 30 -7.18 19.27 8.28
C PHE A 30 -5.85 19.81 7.70
N PHE A 31 -5.32 20.90 8.26
CA PHE A 31 -4.04 21.47 7.86
C PHE A 31 -2.86 20.54 8.19
N TYR A 32 -2.82 19.98 9.40
CA TYR A 32 -1.76 19.05 9.81
C TYR A 32 -1.87 17.71 9.08
N ALA A 33 -3.10 17.23 8.85
CA ALA A 33 -3.33 16.05 8.02
C ALA A 33 -2.82 16.26 6.59
N GLY A 34 -3.07 17.44 5.99
CA GLY A 34 -2.59 17.76 4.65
C GLY A 34 -1.06 17.78 4.54
N LEU A 35 -0.38 18.39 5.52
CA LEU A 35 1.08 18.41 5.58
C LEU A 35 1.65 16.99 5.72
N PHE A 36 1.09 16.21 6.64
CA PHE A 36 1.49 14.82 6.87
C PHE A 36 1.37 13.97 5.61
N THR A 37 0.24 14.07 4.91
CA THR A 37 -0.05 13.40 3.65
C THR A 37 0.96 13.76 2.54
N LEU A 38 1.43 15.01 2.51
CA LEU A 38 2.43 15.45 1.53
C LEU A 38 3.79 14.78 1.77
N PHE A 39 4.19 14.62 3.03
CA PHE A 39 5.43 13.92 3.39
C PHE A 39 5.33 12.40 3.26
N ILE A 40 4.16 11.82 3.51
CA ILE A 40 4.01 10.35 3.45
C ILE A 40 3.91 9.84 2.02
N PHE A 41 3.42 10.64 1.08
CA PHE A 41 3.28 10.25 -0.33
C PHE A 41 4.56 9.65 -0.95
N PRO A 42 5.73 10.31 -0.90
CA PRO A 42 6.95 9.75 -1.47
C PRO A 42 7.40 8.46 -0.75
N ILE A 43 7.16 8.35 0.56
CA ILE A 43 7.48 7.15 1.34
C ILE A 43 6.58 5.99 0.88
N ALA A 44 5.28 6.22 0.79
CA ALA A 44 4.30 5.25 0.31
C ALA A 44 4.63 4.79 -1.12
N PHE A 45 5.06 5.70 -1.99
CA PHE A 45 5.50 5.40 -3.34
C PHE A 45 6.72 4.46 -3.37
N ILE A 46 7.76 4.77 -2.59
CA ILE A 46 8.95 3.92 -2.50
C ILE A 46 8.59 2.54 -1.97
N LEU A 47 7.78 2.46 -0.91
CA LEU A 47 7.34 1.18 -0.33
C LEU A 47 6.51 0.35 -1.32
N CYS A 48 5.57 0.98 -2.03
CA CYS A 48 4.79 0.31 -3.07
C CYS A 48 5.68 -0.21 -4.20
N ALA A 49 6.71 0.53 -4.59
CA ALA A 49 7.67 0.07 -5.59
C ALA A 49 8.52 -1.10 -5.07
N LEU A 50 9.03 -1.03 -3.84
CA LEU A 50 9.85 -2.07 -3.21
C LEU A 50 9.08 -3.38 -2.99
N LEU A 51 7.81 -3.30 -2.61
CA LEU A 51 6.97 -4.46 -2.32
C LEU A 51 6.24 -4.98 -3.57
N GLY A 52 5.76 -4.08 -4.42
CA GLY A 52 5.02 -4.42 -5.64
C GLY A 52 5.90 -5.05 -6.72
N THR A 53 7.15 -4.60 -6.87
CA THR A 53 8.09 -5.15 -7.86
C THR A 53 8.34 -6.66 -7.68
N PRO A 54 8.77 -7.16 -6.50
CA PRO A 54 9.01 -8.59 -6.32
C PRO A 54 7.73 -9.41 -6.49
N LEU A 55 6.58 -8.90 -6.05
CA LEU A 55 5.29 -9.58 -6.24
C LEU A 55 4.96 -9.77 -7.73
N ILE A 56 5.10 -8.71 -8.54
CA ILE A 56 4.90 -8.77 -9.99
C ILE A 56 5.87 -9.77 -10.63
N LEU A 57 7.14 -9.77 -10.21
CA LEU A 57 8.15 -10.71 -10.72
C LEU A 57 7.83 -12.17 -10.34
N ILE A 58 7.29 -12.40 -9.14
CA ILE A 58 6.89 -13.73 -8.67
C ILE A 58 5.80 -14.31 -9.58
N LYS A 59 4.77 -13.53 -9.94
CA LYS A 59 3.72 -14.00 -10.86
C LYS A 59 4.28 -14.45 -12.20
N LYS A 60 5.17 -13.64 -12.77
CA LYS A 60 5.79 -13.92 -14.06
C LYS A 60 6.62 -15.21 -14.04
N ASN A 61 7.32 -15.47 -12.94
CA ASN A 61 8.27 -16.58 -12.85
C ASN A 61 7.63 -17.90 -12.37
N TYR A 62 6.60 -17.85 -11.51
CA TYR A 62 6.14 -19.03 -10.76
C TYR A 62 4.76 -19.59 -11.16
N LYS A 63 4.10 -19.09 -12.22
CA LYS A 63 2.77 -19.56 -12.68
C LYS A 63 1.79 -19.82 -11.53
N ILE A 64 1.78 -18.92 -10.55
CA ILE A 64 0.95 -19.06 -9.35
C ILE A 64 -0.52 -18.93 -9.77
N PRO A 65 -1.44 -19.78 -9.28
CA PRO A 65 -2.85 -19.61 -9.57
C PRO A 65 -3.36 -18.27 -9.03
N GLU A 66 -4.18 -17.58 -9.82
CA GLU A 66 -4.71 -16.25 -9.50
C GLU A 66 -5.26 -16.06 -8.07
N PRO A 67 -6.04 -16.99 -7.47
CA PRO A 67 -6.53 -16.78 -6.11
C PRO A 67 -5.40 -16.70 -5.08
N TYR A 68 -4.34 -17.51 -5.21
CA TYR A 68 -3.20 -17.47 -4.30
C TYR A 68 -2.34 -16.23 -4.53
N TYR A 69 -2.20 -15.81 -5.78
CA TYR A 69 -1.50 -14.57 -6.11
C TYR A 69 -2.21 -13.34 -5.54
N PHE A 70 -3.54 -13.29 -5.65
CA PHE A 70 -4.35 -12.25 -5.03
C PHE A 70 -4.22 -12.25 -3.50
N MET A 71 -4.28 -13.43 -2.86
CA MET A 71 -4.09 -13.54 -1.41
C MET A 71 -2.73 -13.01 -0.95
N LEU A 72 -1.66 -13.20 -1.72
CA LEU A 72 -0.34 -12.64 -1.38
C LEU A 72 -0.38 -11.11 -1.30
N PHE A 73 -1.05 -10.44 -2.25
CA PHE A 73 -1.21 -8.99 -2.20
C PHE A 73 -2.00 -8.56 -0.97
N VAL A 74 -3.13 -9.21 -0.69
CA VAL A 74 -3.99 -8.89 0.45
C VAL A 74 -3.26 -9.06 1.78
N ILE A 75 -2.58 -10.19 1.97
CA ILE A 75 -1.87 -10.50 3.23
C ILE A 75 -0.72 -9.52 3.44
N LEU A 76 0.11 -9.29 2.41
CA LEU A 76 1.22 -8.36 2.54
C LEU A 76 0.73 -6.93 2.73
N GLY A 77 -0.33 -6.52 2.02
CA GLY A 77 -0.98 -5.23 2.22
C GLY A 77 -1.47 -5.04 3.64
N ALA A 78 -2.14 -6.04 4.22
CA ALA A 78 -2.60 -6.00 5.61
C ALA A 78 -1.43 -5.90 6.59
N ILE A 79 -0.42 -6.77 6.46
CA ILE A 79 0.75 -6.81 7.37
C ILE A 79 1.52 -5.48 7.33
N PHE A 80 1.90 -5.02 6.14
CA PHE A 80 2.67 -3.78 6.02
C PHE A 80 1.82 -2.54 6.35
N GLY A 81 0.52 -2.57 6.06
CA GLY A 81 -0.41 -1.53 6.48
C GLY A 81 -0.46 -1.40 8.00
N THR A 82 -0.73 -2.50 8.71
CA THR A 82 -0.83 -2.52 10.18
C THR A 82 0.49 -2.21 10.87
N LEU A 83 1.62 -2.68 10.34
CA LEU A 83 2.92 -2.41 10.94
C LEU A 83 3.45 -1.01 10.63
N SER A 84 2.90 -0.30 9.63
CA SER A 84 3.45 0.98 9.21
C SER A 84 3.52 2.03 10.32
N PRO A 85 2.49 2.26 11.16
CA PRO A 85 2.58 3.30 12.19
C PRO A 85 3.59 2.93 13.28
N SER A 86 3.62 1.66 13.70
CA SER A 86 4.63 1.17 14.65
C SER A 86 6.07 1.30 14.13
N ILE A 87 6.30 1.06 12.83
CA ILE A 87 7.64 1.17 12.23
C ILE A 87 8.07 2.64 12.12
N PHE A 88 7.17 3.55 11.73
CA PHE A 88 7.52 4.94 11.46
C PHE A 88 7.46 5.86 12.69
N PHE A 89 6.53 5.62 13.61
CA PHE A 89 6.33 6.43 14.81
C PHE A 89 6.84 5.76 16.09
N GLY A 90 7.25 4.49 16.02
CA GLY A 90 7.75 3.75 17.19
C GLY A 90 6.66 3.41 18.21
N GLU A 91 5.39 3.49 17.81
CA GLU A 91 4.25 3.30 18.69
C GLU A 91 3.89 1.82 18.85
N LYS A 92 3.33 1.47 20.01
CA LYS A 92 2.79 0.12 20.25
C LYS A 92 1.57 -0.10 19.37
N ILE A 93 1.42 -1.33 18.88
CA ILE A 93 0.26 -1.74 18.10
C ILE A 93 -1.02 -1.49 18.91
N SER A 94 -1.92 -0.71 18.32
CA SER A 94 -3.20 -0.26 18.83
C SER A 94 -4.35 -0.72 17.90
N LEU A 95 -5.59 -0.48 18.32
CA LEU A 95 -6.76 -0.76 17.46
C LEU A 95 -6.79 0.13 16.21
N LEU A 96 -6.18 1.31 16.25
CA LEU A 96 -6.09 2.22 15.11
C LEU A 96 -5.28 1.59 13.96
N ASP A 97 -4.27 0.78 14.28
CA ASP A 97 -3.41 0.10 13.30
C ASP A 97 -4.17 -0.93 12.44
N ILE A 98 -5.34 -1.39 12.90
CA ILE A 98 -6.23 -2.21 12.09
C ILE A 98 -6.75 -1.40 10.89
N PHE A 99 -7.08 -0.11 11.08
CA PHE A 99 -7.51 0.76 9.99
C PHE A 99 -6.37 1.02 9.00
N TYR A 100 -5.14 1.21 9.47
CA TYR A 100 -3.97 1.29 8.59
C TYR A 100 -3.75 -0.03 7.82
N GLY A 101 -4.00 -1.18 8.45
CA GLY A 101 -4.03 -2.49 7.79
C GLY A 101 -5.06 -2.57 6.66
N LEU A 102 -6.29 -2.13 6.91
CA LEU A 102 -7.33 -2.05 5.87
C LEU A 102 -6.92 -1.12 4.73
N GLY A 103 -6.32 0.03 5.04
CA GLY A 103 -5.75 0.93 4.04
C GLY A 103 -4.68 0.24 3.18
N GLY A 104 -3.80 -0.55 3.80
CA GLY A 104 -2.81 -1.38 3.10
C GLY A 104 -3.42 -2.47 2.23
N VAL A 105 -4.53 -3.09 2.64
CA VAL A 105 -5.29 -4.02 1.79
C VAL A 105 -5.88 -3.31 0.58
N VAL A 106 -6.51 -2.15 0.76
CA VAL A 106 -7.08 -1.38 -0.37
C VAL A 106 -5.99 -0.93 -1.34
N ALA A 107 -4.85 -0.46 -0.81
CA ALA A 107 -3.71 -0.09 -1.63
C ALA A 107 -3.13 -1.28 -2.41
N SER A 108 -2.82 -2.39 -1.74
CA SER A 108 -2.26 -3.59 -2.39
C SER A 108 -3.20 -4.20 -3.42
N THR A 109 -4.51 -4.26 -3.14
CA THR A 109 -5.50 -4.76 -4.10
C THR A 109 -5.62 -3.84 -5.32
N SER A 110 -5.46 -2.52 -5.15
CA SER A 110 -5.41 -1.59 -6.28
C SER A 110 -4.19 -1.82 -7.18
N VAL A 111 -3.02 -2.12 -6.59
CA VAL A 111 -1.79 -2.48 -7.32
C VAL A 111 -1.99 -3.81 -8.06
N TRP A 112 -2.56 -4.81 -7.39
CA TRP A 112 -2.88 -6.11 -8.00
C TRP A 112 -3.84 -5.94 -9.18
N PHE A 113 -4.91 -5.15 -9.02
CA PHE A 113 -5.89 -4.94 -10.07
C PHE A 113 -5.25 -4.30 -11.31
N TYR A 114 -4.37 -3.31 -11.11
CA TYR A 114 -3.59 -2.71 -12.19
C TYR A 114 -2.68 -3.74 -12.87
N ALA A 115 -1.93 -4.53 -12.09
CA ALA A 115 -1.03 -5.55 -12.61
C ALA A 115 -1.78 -6.64 -13.41
N HIS A 116 -2.91 -7.11 -12.88
CA HIS A 116 -3.77 -8.09 -13.54
C HIS A 116 -4.33 -7.54 -14.86
N ARG A 117 -4.87 -6.31 -14.86
CA ARG A 117 -5.42 -5.67 -16.07
C ARG A 117 -4.37 -5.46 -17.17
N THR A 118 -3.12 -5.23 -16.79
CA THR A 118 -2.02 -4.98 -17.72
C THR A 118 -1.24 -6.24 -18.11
N ASN A 119 -1.70 -7.43 -17.71
CA ASN A 119 -1.04 -8.72 -17.94
C ASN A 119 0.42 -8.75 -17.47
N LEU A 120 0.68 -8.13 -16.31
CA LEU A 120 1.95 -8.24 -15.58
C LEU A 120 1.95 -9.43 -14.63
#